data_AF-A0A356Z8J4-F1
#
_entry.id   AF-A0A356Z8J4-F1
#
_cell.length_a   1.000
_cell.length_b   1.000
_cell.length_c   1.000
_cell.angle_alpha   90.00
_cell.angle_beta   90.00
_cell.angle_gamma   90.00
#
_symmetry.space_group_name_H-M   'P 1'
#
loop_
_entity.id
_entity.type
_entity.pdbx_description
1 polymer ?
#
loop_
_entity_poly.entity_id
_entity_poly.type
_entity_poly.pdbx_seq_one_letter_code
_entity_poly.pdbx_strand_id
1 'polypeptide(L)'
;MSIPASAATKPIVSFDGNPISISSAYGTPFIDSANRLQAPIRVIAEKLGAKVSWDQNTQTAIIDGTIKVKMGSNEITTAYGTITMDTTAVNQNGRIYIPVRSIANAMGYGVSATAKDGTIAADITTKVNLTIAAAASLKDALTEVKDLYLQEKPKTTLTINFAGSGTLQKQIEQGADVDLFFSAATSNMDTLKNKGLLIDNTVRNVLGNKLVLVVPIGSKVPVNSSFSVVASDSSIKKIALGEPQTVPAGKYAENVFTYLNIMDKVKAKVVYAQDVKQVLNWVETGNVDAGVVYLTDAKISTKVTTIATASEASHTPIVYPAALIKSTNNYTASRDFLNFLTSAKAKAVFDKYGFEVL
;
A
#
# COMPACT_ATOMS: atom_id res chain seq x y z
N MET A 1 -9.25 -47.53 1.10
CA MET A 1 -9.95 -47.22 -0.16
C MET A 1 -8.99 -46.44 -1.04
N SER A 2 -8.58 -47.05 -2.16
CA SER A 2 -7.61 -46.47 -3.08
C SER A 2 -8.22 -45.27 -3.81
N ILE A 3 -7.51 -44.13 -3.78
CA ILE A 3 -7.87 -42.95 -4.56
C ILE A 3 -7.60 -43.29 -6.04
N PRO A 4 -8.57 -43.14 -6.96
CA PRO A 4 -8.33 -43.42 -8.37
C PRO A 4 -7.28 -42.44 -8.93
N ALA A 5 -6.61 -42.86 -10.01
CA ALA A 5 -5.63 -42.08 -10.75
C ALA A 5 -6.09 -40.62 -10.94
N SER A 6 -5.28 -39.68 -10.45
CA SER A 6 -5.23 -38.25 -10.79
C SER A 6 -6.26 -37.81 -11.83
N ALA A 7 -7.42 -37.33 -11.39
CA ALA A 7 -8.35 -36.64 -12.28
C ALA A 7 -7.60 -35.47 -12.94
N ALA A 8 -7.45 -35.51 -14.27
CA ALA A 8 -6.74 -34.50 -15.02
C ALA A 8 -7.34 -33.12 -14.67
N THR A 9 -6.50 -32.22 -14.16
CA THR A 9 -6.97 -30.91 -13.73
C THR A 9 -7.54 -30.16 -14.92
N LYS A 10 -8.83 -29.79 -14.88
CA LYS A 10 -9.47 -29.07 -15.98
C LYS A 10 -9.26 -27.57 -15.78
N PRO A 11 -8.47 -26.88 -16.62
CA PRO A 11 -8.33 -25.44 -16.55
C PRO A 11 -9.59 -24.76 -17.11
N ILE A 12 -10.12 -23.79 -16.37
CA ILE A 12 -11.25 -22.97 -16.81
C ILE A 12 -10.83 -21.51 -16.77
N VAL A 13 -11.12 -20.78 -17.83
CA VAL A 13 -11.00 -19.32 -17.87
C VAL A 13 -12.38 -18.72 -18.06
N SER A 14 -12.72 -17.75 -17.24
CA SER A 14 -14.00 -17.03 -17.29
C SER A 14 -13.77 -15.53 -17.31
N PHE A 15 -14.79 -14.78 -17.73
CA PHE A 15 -14.86 -13.33 -17.62
C PHE A 15 -16.15 -12.91 -16.93
N ASP A 16 -16.05 -12.27 -15.77
CA ASP A 16 -17.17 -11.93 -14.87
C ASP A 16 -18.13 -13.13 -14.68
N GLY A 17 -17.57 -14.30 -14.37
CA GLY A 17 -18.30 -15.55 -14.14
C GLY A 17 -18.71 -16.31 -15.40
N ASN A 18 -18.53 -15.74 -16.60
CA ASN A 18 -18.92 -16.37 -17.86
C ASN A 18 -17.74 -17.11 -18.50
N PRO A 19 -17.78 -18.44 -18.69
CA PRO A 19 -16.69 -19.19 -19.28
C PRO A 19 -16.31 -18.68 -20.68
N ILE A 20 -15.01 -18.49 -20.89
CA ILE A 20 -14.46 -18.15 -22.21
C ILE A 20 -14.25 -19.46 -22.97
N SER A 21 -15.02 -19.64 -24.06
CA SER A 21 -14.80 -20.76 -24.97
C SER A 21 -13.58 -20.50 -25.84
N ILE A 22 -12.53 -21.29 -25.64
CA ILE A 22 -11.31 -21.25 -26.44
C ILE A 22 -11.32 -22.48 -27.36
N SER A 23 -11.52 -22.25 -28.65
CA SER A 23 -11.40 -23.33 -29.65
C SER A 23 -9.99 -23.90 -29.64
N SER A 24 -9.85 -25.22 -29.81
CA SER A 24 -8.56 -25.92 -29.83
C SER A 24 -7.63 -25.41 -30.93
N ALA A 25 -8.18 -24.90 -32.05
CA ALA A 25 -7.41 -24.21 -33.09
C ALA A 25 -6.70 -22.95 -32.56
N TYR A 26 -7.20 -22.41 -31.44
CA TYR A 26 -6.65 -21.25 -30.75
C TYR A 26 -5.72 -21.57 -29.58
N GLY A 27 -5.42 -22.85 -29.37
CA GLY A 27 -4.65 -23.37 -28.25
C GLY A 27 -5.54 -23.74 -27.06
N THR A 28 -5.09 -24.69 -26.24
CA THR A 28 -5.81 -25.14 -25.04
C THR A 28 -5.12 -24.61 -23.79
N PRO A 29 -5.84 -23.99 -22.82
CA PRO A 29 -5.27 -23.68 -21.51
C PRO A 29 -4.72 -24.92 -20.80
N PHE A 30 -3.72 -24.73 -19.95
CA PHE A 30 -3.13 -25.81 -19.16
C PHE A 30 -2.62 -25.30 -17.81
N ILE A 31 -2.27 -26.22 -16.91
CA ILE A 31 -1.63 -25.92 -15.63
C ILE A 31 -0.15 -26.25 -15.76
N ASP A 32 0.73 -25.27 -15.51
CA ASP A 32 2.17 -25.49 -15.57
C ASP A 32 2.74 -26.12 -14.29
N SER A 33 4.05 -26.38 -14.29
CA SER A 33 4.76 -26.95 -13.15
C SER A 33 4.80 -26.05 -11.90
N ALA A 34 4.46 -24.76 -12.04
CA ALA A 34 4.31 -23.81 -10.94
C ALA A 34 2.86 -23.69 -10.46
N ASN A 35 1.98 -24.61 -10.87
CA ASN A 35 0.54 -24.58 -10.59
C ASN A 35 -0.14 -23.29 -11.07
N ARG A 36 0.33 -22.70 -12.16
CA ARG A 36 -0.30 -21.52 -12.78
C ARG A 36 -1.14 -21.94 -13.98
N LEU A 37 -2.34 -21.37 -14.06
CA LEU A 37 -3.22 -21.53 -15.22
C LEU A 37 -2.71 -20.65 -16.36
N GLN A 38 -2.17 -21.33 -17.37
CA GLN A 38 -1.64 -20.75 -18.60
C GLN A 38 -2.74 -20.70 -19.66
N ALA A 39 -2.82 -19.59 -20.41
CA ALA A 39 -3.72 -19.48 -21.55
C ALA A 39 -3.06 -18.72 -22.73
N PRO A 40 -3.53 -18.94 -23.97
CA PRO A 40 -3.03 -18.21 -25.13
C PRO A 40 -3.26 -16.71 -24.98
N ILE A 41 -2.18 -15.92 -24.95
CA ILE A 41 -2.22 -14.48 -24.66
C ILE A 41 -3.19 -13.72 -25.57
N ARG A 42 -3.18 -14.03 -26.87
CA ARG A 42 -4.03 -13.41 -27.89
C ARG A 42 -5.52 -13.61 -27.58
N VAL A 43 -5.90 -14.83 -27.19
CA VAL A 43 -7.31 -15.16 -26.94
C VAL A 43 -7.82 -14.37 -25.73
N ILE A 44 -7.04 -14.32 -24.65
CA ILE A 44 -7.42 -13.57 -23.46
C ILE A 44 -7.51 -12.08 -23.76
N ALA A 45 -6.47 -11.51 -24.37
CA ALA A 45 -6.42 -10.08 -24.66
C ALA A 45 -7.53 -9.63 -25.63
N GLU A 46 -7.75 -10.36 -26.73
CA GLU A 46 -8.83 -10.03 -27.69
C GLU A 46 -10.21 -10.21 -27.09
N LYS A 47 -10.40 -11.19 -26.18
CA LYS A 47 -11.67 -11.35 -25.46
C LYS A 47 -11.95 -10.17 -24.51
N LEU A 48 -10.90 -9.53 -24.00
CA LEU A 48 -10.98 -8.30 -23.21
C LEU A 48 -11.04 -7.04 -24.08
N GLY A 49 -11.10 -7.18 -25.41
CA GLY A 49 -11.26 -6.08 -26.36
C GLY A 49 -9.96 -5.45 -26.86
N ALA A 50 -8.81 -6.00 -26.50
CA ALA A 50 -7.51 -5.48 -26.89
C ALA A 50 -7.05 -6.03 -28.25
N LYS A 51 -6.16 -5.30 -28.92
CA LYS A 51 -5.50 -5.74 -30.16
C LYS A 51 -4.14 -6.34 -29.86
N VAL A 52 -3.85 -7.50 -30.43
CA VAL A 52 -2.56 -8.17 -30.27
C VAL A 52 -1.79 -8.23 -31.59
N SER A 53 -0.57 -7.69 -31.58
CA SER A 53 0.40 -7.83 -32.66
C SER A 53 1.63 -8.63 -32.18
N TRP A 54 2.40 -9.11 -33.15
CA TRP A 54 3.62 -9.88 -32.91
C TRP A 54 4.78 -9.20 -33.60
N ASP A 55 5.84 -8.94 -32.84
CA ASP A 55 7.13 -8.50 -33.37
C ASP A 55 8.04 -9.70 -33.54
N GLN A 56 8.27 -10.09 -34.80
CA GLN A 56 9.12 -11.22 -35.16
C GLN A 56 10.60 -11.00 -34.81
N ASN A 57 11.08 -9.75 -34.87
CA ASN A 57 12.49 -9.44 -34.66
C ASN A 57 12.84 -9.53 -33.18
N THR A 58 11.96 -9.04 -32.32
CA THR A 58 12.18 -9.05 -30.86
C THR A 58 11.53 -10.24 -30.16
N GLN A 59 10.79 -11.07 -30.89
CA GLN A 59 9.98 -12.18 -30.38
C GLN A 59 9.03 -11.73 -29.26
N THR A 60 8.31 -10.64 -29.50
CA THR A 60 7.49 -9.97 -28.48
C THR A 60 6.03 -9.87 -28.91
N ALA A 61 5.12 -10.34 -28.06
CA ALA A 61 3.70 -10.04 -28.18
C ALA A 61 3.42 -8.63 -27.65
N ILE A 62 2.67 -7.85 -28.41
CA ILE A 62 2.34 -6.47 -28.06
C ILE A 62 0.81 -6.35 -28.01
N ILE A 63 0.28 -5.94 -26.86
CA ILE A 63 -1.15 -5.73 -26.62
C ILE A 63 -1.39 -4.22 -26.48
N ASP A 64 -2.30 -3.68 -27.29
CA ASP A 64 -2.65 -2.25 -27.36
C ASP A 64 -1.43 -1.31 -27.43
N GLY A 65 -0.35 -1.77 -28.07
CA GLY A 65 0.90 -1.02 -28.26
C GLY A 65 1.76 -0.83 -27.00
N THR A 66 1.21 -1.04 -25.81
CA THR A 66 1.83 -0.63 -24.53
C THR A 66 2.23 -1.80 -23.63
N ILE A 67 1.51 -2.92 -23.71
CA ILE A 67 1.82 -4.12 -22.92
C ILE A 67 2.65 -5.05 -23.81
N LYS A 68 3.86 -5.37 -23.36
CA LYS A 68 4.84 -6.17 -24.11
C LYS A 68 5.24 -7.41 -23.33
N VAL A 69 5.15 -8.56 -23.99
CA VAL A 69 5.52 -9.87 -23.43
C VAL A 69 6.52 -10.52 -24.37
N LYS A 70 7.79 -10.55 -23.95
CA LYS A 70 8.86 -11.19 -24.71
C LYS A 70 8.85 -12.70 -24.45
N MET A 71 8.92 -13.50 -25.51
CA MET A 71 9.02 -14.96 -25.41
C MET A 71 10.25 -15.36 -24.57
N GLY A 72 10.09 -16.32 -23.66
CA GLY A 72 11.12 -16.77 -22.73
C GLY A 72 11.35 -15.83 -21.54
N SER A 73 10.71 -14.65 -21.50
CA SER A 73 10.77 -13.75 -20.35
C SER A 73 9.70 -14.09 -19.33
N ASN A 74 9.99 -13.93 -18.05
CA ASN A 74 8.99 -13.91 -16.98
C ASN A 74 8.53 -12.48 -16.68
N GLU A 75 8.71 -11.53 -17.59
CA GLU A 75 8.33 -10.13 -17.40
C GLU A 75 7.30 -9.67 -18.43
N ILE A 76 6.35 -8.86 -17.97
CA ILE A 76 5.44 -8.07 -18.80
C ILE A 76 5.82 -6.61 -18.63
N THR A 77 6.25 -5.95 -19.70
CA THR A 77 6.44 -4.50 -19.70
C THR A 77 5.12 -3.80 -19.98
N THR A 78 4.74 -2.84 -19.15
CA THR A 78 3.55 -2.00 -19.33
C THR A 78 3.96 -0.53 -19.47
N ALA A 79 3.00 0.35 -19.79
CA ALA A 79 3.21 1.79 -19.77
C ALA A 79 3.67 2.32 -18.39
N TYR A 80 3.41 1.55 -17.32
CA TYR A 80 3.71 1.94 -15.95
C TYR A 80 4.83 1.12 -15.29
N GLY A 81 5.60 0.36 -16.08
CA GLY A 81 6.72 -0.45 -15.61
C GLY A 81 6.49 -1.95 -15.78
N THR A 82 7.32 -2.74 -15.12
CA THR A 82 7.39 -4.19 -15.33
C THR A 82 6.61 -4.96 -14.27
N ILE A 83 5.85 -5.97 -14.72
CA ILE A 83 5.20 -6.98 -13.88
C ILE A 83 6.01 -8.28 -14.02
N THR A 84 6.44 -8.84 -12.90
CA THR A 84 7.07 -10.16 -12.89
C THR A 84 6.00 -11.26 -12.79
N MET A 85 6.11 -12.26 -13.66
CA MET A 85 5.31 -13.47 -13.70
C MET A 85 6.04 -14.59 -12.95
N ASP A 86 5.27 -15.54 -12.42
CA ASP A 86 5.85 -16.71 -11.74
C ASP A 86 6.55 -17.67 -12.71
N THR A 87 6.14 -17.65 -13.99
CA THR A 87 6.72 -18.49 -15.04
C THR A 87 6.98 -17.67 -16.31
N THR A 88 7.90 -18.16 -17.13
CA THR A 88 8.27 -17.51 -18.40
C THR A 88 7.18 -17.68 -19.45
N ALA A 89 7.04 -16.71 -20.35
CA ALA A 89 6.21 -16.85 -21.53
C ALA A 89 6.73 -17.99 -22.42
N VAL A 90 5.88 -18.98 -22.70
CA VAL A 90 6.24 -20.15 -23.51
C VAL A 90 5.52 -20.16 -24.85
N ASN A 91 6.18 -20.73 -25.86
CA ASN A 91 5.56 -21.02 -27.14
C ASN A 91 5.14 -22.49 -27.18
N GLN A 92 3.85 -22.74 -27.42
CA GLN A 92 3.34 -24.07 -27.72
C GLN A 92 2.54 -24.01 -29.01
N ASN A 93 2.97 -24.77 -30.02
CA ASN A 93 2.30 -24.85 -31.32
C ASN A 93 2.06 -23.48 -31.99
N GLY A 94 3.04 -22.58 -31.90
CA GLY A 94 2.95 -21.23 -32.50
C GLY A 94 2.11 -20.24 -31.70
N ARG A 95 1.74 -20.59 -30.47
CA ARG A 95 0.91 -19.76 -29.57
C ARG A 95 1.71 -19.42 -28.33
N ILE A 96 1.59 -18.17 -27.88
CA ILE A 96 2.28 -17.69 -26.68
C ILE A 96 1.35 -17.85 -25.49
N TYR A 97 1.85 -18.51 -24.46
CA TYR A 97 1.15 -18.77 -23.21
C TYR A 97 1.83 -18.02 -22.07
N ILE A 98 1.01 -17.39 -21.24
CA ILE A 98 1.39 -16.78 -19.95
C ILE A 98 0.28 -17.03 -18.91
N PRO A 99 0.57 -16.84 -17.60
CA PRO A 99 -0.46 -16.97 -16.57
C PRO A 99 -1.63 -16.02 -16.85
N VAL A 100 -2.87 -16.53 -16.76
CA VAL A 100 -4.09 -15.72 -16.97
C VAL A 100 -4.14 -14.51 -16.04
N ARG A 101 -3.70 -14.70 -14.79
CA ARG A 101 -3.57 -13.60 -13.82
C ARG A 101 -2.65 -12.49 -14.31
N SER A 102 -1.47 -12.84 -14.83
CA SER A 102 -0.48 -11.87 -15.26
C SER A 102 -0.98 -11.02 -16.43
N ILE A 103 -1.62 -11.63 -17.43
CA ILE A 103 -2.20 -10.87 -18.55
C ILE A 103 -3.39 -10.00 -18.12
N ALA A 104 -4.31 -10.54 -17.32
CA ALA A 104 -5.47 -9.79 -16.82
C ALA A 104 -5.02 -8.57 -16.01
N ASN A 105 -4.07 -8.75 -15.10
CA ASN A 105 -3.50 -7.67 -14.29
C ASN A 105 -2.80 -6.62 -15.13
N ALA A 106 -1.99 -7.03 -16.13
CA ALA A 106 -1.34 -6.11 -17.05
C ALA A 106 -2.36 -5.25 -17.81
N MET A 107 -3.54 -5.81 -18.08
CA MET A 107 -4.66 -5.13 -18.74
C MET A 107 -5.58 -4.39 -17.75
N GLY A 108 -5.29 -4.39 -16.45
CA GLY A 108 -6.06 -3.67 -15.43
C GLY A 108 -7.30 -4.39 -14.91
N TYR A 109 -7.42 -5.69 -15.14
CA TYR A 109 -8.50 -6.54 -14.62
C TYR A 109 -8.05 -7.27 -13.36
N GLY A 110 -9.00 -7.59 -12.49
CA GLY A 110 -8.78 -8.48 -11.35
C GLY A 110 -8.86 -9.95 -11.80
N VAL A 111 -8.37 -10.86 -10.96
CA VAL A 111 -8.58 -12.30 -11.14
C VAL A 111 -8.95 -12.97 -9.84
N SER A 112 -10.11 -13.62 -9.83
CA SER A 112 -10.49 -14.57 -8.79
C SER A 112 -10.06 -15.98 -9.21
N ALA A 113 -9.22 -16.63 -8.42
CA ALA A 113 -8.78 -18.00 -8.68
C ALA A 113 -9.45 -18.96 -7.70
N THR A 114 -9.94 -20.09 -8.22
CA THR A 114 -10.51 -21.17 -7.40
C THR A 114 -9.89 -22.50 -7.81
N ALA A 115 -9.58 -23.33 -6.82
CA ALA A 115 -9.13 -24.70 -7.01
C ALA A 115 -10.03 -25.62 -6.19
N LYS A 116 -10.92 -26.36 -6.86
CA LYS A 116 -11.90 -27.24 -6.20
C LYS A 116 -12.21 -28.44 -7.10
N ASP A 117 -12.32 -29.63 -6.51
CA ASP A 117 -12.76 -30.86 -7.19
C ASP A 117 -11.97 -31.17 -8.48
N GLY A 118 -10.65 -30.99 -8.45
CA GLY A 118 -9.78 -31.21 -9.62
C GLY A 118 -9.96 -30.18 -10.74
N THR A 119 -10.64 -29.06 -10.48
CA THR A 119 -10.76 -27.93 -11.41
C THR A 119 -9.94 -26.76 -10.89
N ILE A 120 -9.14 -26.15 -11.75
CA ILE A 120 -8.50 -24.85 -11.49
C ILE A 120 -9.16 -23.85 -12.42
N ALA A 121 -9.83 -22.86 -11.85
CA ALA A 121 -10.51 -21.82 -12.59
C ALA A 121 -9.90 -20.44 -12.28
N ALA A 122 -9.71 -19.65 -13.34
CA ALA A 122 -9.37 -18.24 -13.26
C ALA A 122 -10.53 -17.42 -13.85
N ASP A 123 -11.22 -16.66 -13.01
CA ASP A 123 -12.24 -15.72 -13.43
C ASP A 123 -11.63 -14.33 -13.52
N ILE A 124 -11.53 -13.80 -14.73
CA ILE A 124 -11.08 -12.43 -15.00
C ILE A 124 -12.24 -11.51 -14.68
N THR A 125 -12.06 -10.59 -13.74
CA THR A 125 -13.12 -9.74 -13.24
C THR A 125 -12.91 -8.30 -13.66
N THR A 126 -13.99 -7.64 -14.08
CA THR A 126 -13.98 -6.17 -14.23
C THR A 126 -13.87 -5.45 -12.89
N LYS A 127 -14.18 -6.16 -11.80
CA LYS A 127 -13.94 -5.70 -10.43
C LYS A 127 -12.49 -5.91 -10.02
N VAL A 128 -11.88 -4.89 -9.41
CA VAL A 128 -10.53 -4.97 -8.84
C VAL A 128 -10.62 -4.65 -7.35
N ASN A 129 -10.01 -5.45 -6.50
CA ASN A 129 -9.99 -5.21 -5.05
C ASN A 129 -8.57 -4.85 -4.64
N LEU A 130 -8.38 -3.62 -4.15
CA LEU A 130 -7.11 -3.13 -3.67
C LEU A 130 -7.07 -3.13 -2.13
N THR A 131 -5.98 -3.63 -1.57
CA THR A 131 -5.69 -3.55 -0.14
C THR A 131 -4.50 -2.62 0.11
N ILE A 132 -4.74 -1.54 0.86
CA ILE A 132 -3.75 -0.53 1.19
C ILE A 132 -3.40 -0.62 2.67
N ALA A 133 -2.11 -0.74 2.99
CA ALA A 133 -1.62 -0.56 4.36
C ALA A 133 -1.16 0.90 4.52
N ALA A 134 -1.82 1.68 5.37
CA ALA A 134 -1.53 3.10 5.51
C ALA A 134 -1.30 3.52 6.97
N ALA A 135 -0.34 4.40 7.20
CA ALA A 135 -0.09 4.95 8.52
C ALA A 135 -1.36 5.58 9.14
N ALA A 136 -1.58 5.37 10.43
CA ALA A 136 -2.79 5.83 11.11
C ALA A 136 -3.06 7.34 10.99
N SER A 137 -2.00 8.18 10.91
CA SER A 137 -2.15 9.63 10.72
C SER A 137 -2.73 10.02 9.36
N LEU A 138 -2.72 9.12 8.38
CA LEU A 138 -3.31 9.36 7.05
C LEU A 138 -4.83 9.12 7.04
N LYS A 139 -5.43 8.58 8.10
CA LYS A 139 -6.79 8.05 8.11
C LYS A 139 -7.83 8.99 7.50
N ASP A 140 -7.89 10.22 7.99
CA ASP A 140 -8.93 11.17 7.59
C ASP A 140 -8.72 11.64 6.14
N ALA A 141 -7.52 12.07 5.80
CA ALA A 141 -7.18 12.52 4.45
C ALA A 141 -7.32 11.40 3.41
N LEU A 142 -6.81 10.21 3.70
CA LEU A 142 -6.80 9.09 2.77
C LEU A 142 -8.20 8.48 2.58
N THR A 143 -9.11 8.66 3.55
CA THR A 143 -10.53 8.31 3.38
C THR A 143 -11.20 9.22 2.34
N GLU A 144 -10.98 10.53 2.41
CA GLU A 144 -11.50 11.47 1.39
C GLU A 144 -10.85 11.23 0.02
N VAL A 145 -9.53 10.99 -0.03
CA VAL A 145 -8.82 10.62 -1.27
C VAL A 145 -9.37 9.32 -1.87
N LYS A 146 -9.66 8.31 -1.03
CA LYS A 146 -10.30 7.06 -1.48
C LYS A 146 -11.63 7.34 -2.15
N ASP A 147 -12.48 8.16 -1.55
CA ASP A 147 -13.81 8.44 -2.11
C ASP A 147 -13.70 9.13 -3.48
N LEU A 148 -12.76 10.07 -3.64
CA LEU A 148 -12.47 10.70 -4.93
C LEU A 148 -11.95 9.71 -5.98
N TYR A 149 -11.06 8.80 -5.59
CA TYR A 149 -10.53 7.76 -6.49
C TYR A 149 -11.64 6.81 -6.96
N LEU A 150 -12.53 6.39 -6.05
CA LEU A 150 -13.62 5.46 -6.38
C LEU A 150 -14.68 6.08 -7.31
N GLN A 151 -14.84 7.40 -7.33
CA GLN A 151 -15.65 8.09 -8.34
C GLN A 151 -15.07 7.92 -9.76
N GLU A 152 -13.74 7.91 -9.90
CA GLU A 152 -13.07 7.70 -11.19
C GLU A 152 -12.95 6.22 -11.56
N LYS A 153 -12.99 5.34 -10.56
CA LYS A 153 -12.79 3.89 -10.71
C LYS A 153 -13.95 3.11 -10.07
N PRO A 154 -15.19 3.22 -10.59
CA PRO A 154 -16.38 2.64 -9.96
C PRO A 154 -16.38 1.10 -9.89
N LYS A 155 -15.49 0.45 -10.63
CA LYS A 155 -15.29 -1.01 -10.58
C LYS A 155 -14.15 -1.44 -9.64
N THR A 156 -13.47 -0.49 -9.00
CA THR A 156 -12.46 -0.81 -7.98
C THR A 156 -13.12 -0.77 -6.61
N THR A 157 -12.76 -1.72 -5.74
CA THR A 157 -12.94 -1.59 -4.30
C THR A 157 -11.59 -1.31 -3.67
N LEU A 158 -11.57 -0.47 -2.64
CA LEU A 158 -10.33 -0.06 -1.99
C LEU A 158 -10.50 -0.18 -0.49
N THR A 159 -9.84 -1.17 0.10
CA THR A 159 -9.79 -1.43 1.54
C THR A 159 -8.52 -0.85 2.10
N ILE A 160 -8.62 -0.07 3.18
CA ILE A 160 -7.45 0.53 3.83
C ILE A 160 -7.35 0.01 5.26
N ASN A 161 -6.22 -0.63 5.57
CA ASN A 161 -5.85 -0.99 6.92
C ASN A 161 -4.97 0.12 7.51
N PHE A 162 -5.45 0.75 8.59
CA PHE A 162 -4.75 1.83 9.28
C PHE A 162 -4.14 1.35 10.59
N ALA A 163 -2.83 1.54 10.77
CA ALA A 163 -2.12 1.26 12.02
C ALA A 163 -0.78 2.01 12.10
N GLY A 164 0.00 1.76 13.15
CA GLY A 164 1.40 2.20 13.22
C GLY A 164 2.22 1.65 12.04
N SER A 165 3.02 2.49 11.38
CA SER A 165 3.73 2.09 10.15
C SER A 165 4.68 0.90 10.34
N GLY A 166 5.33 0.78 11.50
CA GLY A 166 6.16 -0.38 11.82
C GLY A 166 5.33 -1.65 12.10
N THR A 167 4.11 -1.52 12.61
CA THR A 167 3.16 -2.65 12.71
C THR A 167 2.77 -3.15 11.32
N LEU A 168 2.39 -2.24 10.42
CA LEU A 168 2.04 -2.57 9.04
C LEU A 168 3.22 -3.16 8.26
N GLN A 169 4.41 -2.59 8.42
CA GLN A 169 5.65 -3.13 7.87
C GLN A 169 5.86 -4.59 8.33
N LYS A 170 5.75 -4.88 9.63
CA LYS A 170 5.86 -6.25 10.16
C LYS A 170 4.82 -7.20 9.57
N GLN A 171 3.57 -6.74 9.38
CA GLN A 171 2.53 -7.54 8.73
C GLN A 171 2.89 -7.86 7.27
N ILE A 172 3.43 -6.89 6.53
CA ILE A 172 3.89 -7.10 5.14
C ILE A 172 5.06 -8.10 5.10
N GLU A 173 6.01 -8.01 6.03
CA GLU A 173 7.10 -8.99 6.15
C GLU A 173 6.61 -10.41 6.44
N GLN A 174 5.47 -10.53 7.12
CA GLN A 174 4.81 -11.79 7.43
C GLN A 174 3.90 -12.30 6.28
N GLY A 175 3.86 -11.59 5.15
CA GLY A 175 3.09 -11.99 3.97
C GLY A 175 1.64 -11.51 3.97
N ALA A 176 1.32 -10.41 4.65
CA ALA A 176 0.00 -9.78 4.52
C ALA A 176 -0.31 -9.45 3.05
N ASP A 177 -1.53 -9.78 2.61
CA ASP A 177 -2.00 -9.51 1.25
C ASP A 177 -2.31 -8.02 1.09
N VAL A 178 -1.26 -7.27 0.74
CA VAL A 178 -1.26 -5.81 0.60
C VAL A 178 -0.72 -5.46 -0.78
N ASP A 179 -1.38 -4.50 -1.43
CA ASP A 179 -1.01 -4.03 -2.76
C ASP A 179 -0.08 -2.81 -2.72
N LEU A 180 -0.31 -1.92 -1.74
CA LEU A 180 0.44 -0.68 -1.57
C LEU A 180 0.63 -0.37 -0.08
N PHE A 181 1.83 0.08 0.27
CA PHE A 181 2.16 0.56 1.60
C PHE A 181 2.41 2.07 1.58
N PHE A 182 1.77 2.80 2.49
CA PHE A 182 1.93 4.25 2.68
C PHE A 182 2.37 4.53 4.13
N SER A 183 3.68 4.68 4.32
CA SER A 183 4.33 4.82 5.63
C SER A 183 4.38 6.27 6.11
N ALA A 184 4.53 6.50 7.42
CA ALA A 184 4.85 7.81 8.01
C ALA A 184 6.35 8.05 8.26
N ALA A 185 7.21 7.13 7.82
CA ALA A 185 8.66 7.30 7.84
C ALA A 185 9.34 6.49 6.74
N THR A 186 10.48 7.01 6.27
CA THR A 186 11.35 6.36 5.29
C THR A 186 11.94 5.06 5.81
N SER A 187 12.29 4.96 7.09
CA SER A 187 12.90 3.76 7.68
C SER A 187 12.06 2.49 7.53
N ASN A 188 10.72 2.58 7.62
CA ASN A 188 9.85 1.41 7.39
C ASN A 188 9.87 1.00 5.91
N MET A 189 9.93 1.98 5.00
CA MET A 189 10.01 1.75 3.56
C MET A 189 11.36 1.12 3.19
N ASP A 190 12.45 1.65 3.74
CA ASP A 190 13.81 1.15 3.53
C ASP A 190 13.96 -0.29 4.03
N THR A 191 13.31 -0.62 5.15
CA THR A 191 13.29 -2.00 5.67
C THR A 191 12.66 -2.97 4.66
N LEU A 192 11.49 -2.63 4.10
CA LEU A 192 10.83 -3.47 3.10
C LEU A 192 11.62 -3.53 1.79
N LYS A 193 12.24 -2.41 1.39
CA LYS A 193 13.12 -2.33 0.21
C LYS A 193 14.32 -3.26 0.36
N ASN A 194 15.01 -3.20 1.49
CA ASN A 194 16.20 -4.03 1.77
C ASN A 194 15.86 -5.53 1.82
N LYS A 195 14.61 -5.88 2.16
CA LYS A 195 14.09 -7.24 2.10
C LYS A 195 13.58 -7.66 0.71
N GLY A 196 13.63 -6.77 -0.28
CA GLY A 196 13.14 -7.02 -1.63
C GLY A 196 11.62 -7.23 -1.70
N LEU A 197 10.87 -6.65 -0.77
CA LEU A 197 9.41 -6.78 -0.65
C LEU A 197 8.65 -5.66 -1.38
N LEU A 198 9.36 -4.68 -1.92
CA LEU A 198 8.77 -3.59 -2.69
C LEU A 198 9.07 -3.75 -4.18
N ILE A 199 8.27 -3.06 -4.98
CA ILE A 199 8.63 -2.77 -6.37
C ILE A 199 9.40 -1.46 -6.37
N ASP A 200 10.73 -1.51 -6.45
CA ASP A 200 11.64 -0.40 -6.14
C ASP A 200 11.36 0.88 -6.94
N ASN A 201 11.02 0.79 -8.22
CA ASN A 201 10.70 1.94 -9.07
C ASN A 201 9.33 2.57 -8.78
N THR A 202 8.69 2.17 -7.69
CA THR A 202 7.41 2.72 -7.23
C THR A 202 7.52 3.54 -5.95
N VAL A 203 8.67 3.52 -5.28
CA VAL A 203 8.87 4.29 -4.06
C VAL A 203 8.80 5.78 -4.39
N ARG A 204 7.86 6.49 -3.76
CA ARG A 204 7.67 7.93 -3.90
C ARG A 204 7.50 8.56 -2.53
N ASN A 205 8.23 9.63 -2.26
CA ASN A 205 7.90 10.51 -1.15
C ASN A 205 6.68 11.33 -1.57
N VAL A 206 5.57 11.20 -0.85
CA VAL A 206 4.31 11.83 -1.24
C VAL A 206 4.03 13.05 -0.37
N LEU A 207 4.26 12.93 0.94
CA LEU A 207 3.91 13.97 1.91
C LEU A 207 5.02 14.21 2.92
N GLY A 208 5.06 15.43 3.46
CA GLY A 208 5.79 15.87 4.63
C GLY A 208 4.84 16.22 5.77
N ASN A 209 5.36 16.28 7.00
CA ASN A 209 4.58 16.69 8.17
C ASN A 209 5.47 17.30 9.27
N LYS A 210 4.85 17.81 10.33
CA LYS A 210 5.53 18.38 11.49
C LYS A 210 5.11 17.65 12.76
N LEU A 211 6.03 17.50 13.71
CA LEU A 211 5.73 16.93 15.02
C LEU A 211 5.34 18.04 15.99
N VAL A 212 4.27 17.81 16.75
CA VAL A 212 3.74 18.80 17.70
C VAL A 212 3.45 18.17 19.05
N LEU A 213 3.59 18.99 20.09
CA LEU A 213 3.15 18.66 21.45
C LEU A 213 1.78 19.28 21.67
N VAL A 214 0.82 18.44 22.06
CA VAL A 214 -0.56 18.82 22.32
C VAL A 214 -0.94 18.56 23.77
N VAL A 215 -1.89 19.34 24.28
CA VAL A 215 -2.52 19.19 25.59
C VAL A 215 -4.05 19.27 25.44
N PRO A 216 -4.86 18.80 26.40
CA PRO A 216 -6.31 18.99 26.35
C PRO A 216 -6.66 20.49 26.35
N ILE A 217 -7.77 20.86 25.70
CA ILE A 217 -8.30 22.23 25.81
C ILE A 217 -8.55 22.58 27.28
N GLY A 218 -8.22 23.81 27.66
CA GLY A 218 -8.32 24.30 29.03
C GLY A 218 -7.11 23.97 29.92
N SER A 219 -6.10 23.28 29.39
CA SER A 219 -4.81 23.16 30.05
C SER A 219 -4.21 24.54 30.37
N LYS A 220 -3.54 24.64 31.52
CA LYS A 220 -2.85 25.86 31.96
C LYS A 220 -1.44 26.00 31.38
N VAL A 221 -0.96 24.99 30.66
CA VAL A 221 0.36 25.02 30.02
C VAL A 221 0.32 26.07 28.90
N PRO A 222 1.25 27.05 28.87
CA PRO A 222 1.22 28.13 27.88
C PRO A 222 1.34 27.62 26.43
N VAL A 223 0.60 28.26 25.52
CA VAL A 223 0.84 28.14 24.07
C VAL A 223 2.19 28.78 23.72
N ASN A 224 2.85 28.30 22.66
CA ASN A 224 4.22 28.66 22.29
C ASN A 224 5.28 28.29 23.33
N SER A 225 5.03 27.20 24.06
CA SER A 225 6.02 26.56 24.92
C SER A 225 7.10 25.85 24.09
N SER A 226 8.09 25.28 24.78
CA SER A 226 9.04 24.33 24.22
C SER A 226 8.62 22.90 24.58
N PHE A 227 9.09 21.91 23.81
CA PHE A 227 8.99 20.49 24.20
C PHE A 227 9.60 20.22 25.59
N SER A 228 10.53 21.05 26.08
CA SER A 228 11.09 20.93 27.44
C SER A 228 10.08 21.15 28.56
N VAL A 229 8.92 21.76 28.27
CA VAL A 229 7.86 22.01 29.25
C VAL A 229 7.37 20.72 29.92
N VAL A 230 7.39 19.61 29.19
CA VAL A 230 6.97 18.30 29.71
C VAL A 230 7.86 17.81 30.85
N ALA A 231 9.10 18.30 30.94
CA ALA A 231 10.05 17.96 32.00
C ALA A 231 10.03 18.96 33.15
N SER A 232 9.71 20.24 32.90
CA SER A 232 9.75 21.31 33.89
C SER A 232 8.41 21.62 34.56
N ASP A 233 7.29 21.40 33.87
CA ASP A 233 5.96 21.70 34.40
C ASP A 233 5.43 20.52 35.23
N SER A 234 5.16 20.78 36.51
CA SER A 234 4.65 19.78 37.46
C SER A 234 3.20 19.35 37.22
N SER A 235 2.43 20.11 36.42
CA SER A 235 1.08 19.73 36.02
C SER A 235 1.08 18.60 34.99
N ILE A 236 2.16 18.44 34.22
CA ILE A 236 2.32 17.34 33.26
C ILE A 236 2.90 16.12 33.98
N LYS A 237 2.03 15.16 34.33
CA LYS A 237 2.38 13.93 35.05
C LYS A 237 2.40 12.71 34.13
N LYS A 238 1.58 12.70 33.08
CA LYS A 238 1.51 11.64 32.06
C LYS A 238 1.62 12.23 30.65
N ILE A 239 2.44 11.60 29.82
CA ILE A 239 2.65 11.99 28.43
C ILE A 239 2.38 10.77 27.54
N ALA A 240 1.49 10.88 26.58
CA ALA A 240 1.29 9.83 25.59
C ALA A 240 2.26 9.97 24.41
N LEU A 241 2.97 8.89 24.08
CA LEU A 241 3.79 8.75 22.88
C LEU A 241 3.35 7.51 22.10
N GLY A 242 3.59 7.47 20.79
CA GLY A 242 3.52 6.19 20.07
C GLY A 242 4.64 5.26 20.54
N GLU A 243 4.41 3.94 20.53
CA GLU A 243 5.47 2.94 20.77
C GLU A 243 6.61 3.11 19.73
N PRO A 244 7.82 3.57 20.13
CA PRO A 244 8.87 3.98 19.19
C PRO A 244 9.35 2.86 18.26
N GLN A 245 9.17 1.60 18.65
CA GLN A 245 9.52 0.43 17.83
C GLN A 245 8.54 0.17 16.68
N THR A 246 7.33 0.74 16.71
CA THR A 246 6.29 0.47 15.70
C THR A 246 5.58 1.73 15.19
N VAL A 247 5.69 2.86 15.89
CA VAL A 247 4.99 4.10 15.60
C VAL A 247 6.02 5.20 15.30
N PRO A 248 6.12 5.66 14.04
CA PRO A 248 7.07 6.70 13.67
C PRO A 248 6.98 7.99 14.50
N ALA A 249 5.77 8.43 14.85
CA ALA A 249 5.58 9.61 15.72
C ALA A 249 6.26 9.44 17.09
N GLY A 250 6.21 8.23 17.65
CA GLY A 250 6.92 7.87 18.88
C GLY A 250 8.43 7.96 18.72
N LYS A 251 8.94 7.43 17.60
CA LYS A 251 10.38 7.50 17.30
C LYS A 251 10.87 8.93 17.10
N TYR A 252 10.11 9.76 16.37
CA TYR A 252 10.41 11.18 16.24
C TYR A 252 10.38 11.87 17.60
N ALA A 253 9.41 11.58 18.46
CA ALA A 253 9.34 12.15 19.80
C ALA A 253 10.57 11.80 20.65
N GLU A 254 11.03 10.54 20.63
CA GLU A 254 12.27 10.15 21.31
C GLU A 254 13.48 10.93 20.79
N ASN A 255 13.58 11.14 19.48
CA ASN A 255 14.67 11.95 18.90
C ASN A 255 14.61 13.38 19.46
N VAL A 256 13.43 14.00 19.51
CA VAL A 256 13.24 15.35 20.07
C VAL A 256 13.67 15.41 21.54
N PHE A 257 13.20 14.48 22.37
CA PHE A 257 13.51 14.48 23.80
C PHE A 257 14.96 14.12 24.10
N THR A 258 15.59 13.29 23.26
CA THR A 258 17.02 12.98 23.32
C THR A 258 17.85 14.20 22.95
N TYR A 259 17.50 14.88 21.86
CA TYR A 259 18.14 16.12 21.42
C TYR A 259 18.11 17.20 22.52
N LEU A 260 17.00 17.29 23.26
CA LEU A 260 16.82 18.22 24.37
C LEU A 260 17.47 17.76 25.68
N ASN A 261 18.10 16.58 25.73
CA ASN A 261 18.67 15.98 26.95
C ASN A 261 17.66 15.83 28.11
N ILE A 262 16.39 15.53 27.79
CA ILE A 262 15.32 15.35 28.79
C ILE A 262 14.67 13.97 28.75
N MET A 263 15.16 13.06 27.91
CA MET A 263 14.55 11.75 27.69
C MET A 263 14.38 10.96 29.01
N ASP A 264 15.35 10.98 29.91
CA ASP A 264 15.26 10.28 31.20
C ASP A 264 14.10 10.79 32.07
N LYS A 265 13.89 12.11 32.10
CA LYS A 265 12.77 12.73 32.83
C LYS A 265 11.43 12.42 32.17
N VAL A 266 11.41 12.39 30.83
CA VAL A 266 10.20 12.08 30.06
C VAL A 266 9.81 10.62 30.26
N LYS A 267 10.77 9.69 30.20
CA LYS A 267 10.54 8.24 30.30
C LYS A 267 9.76 7.84 31.56
N ALA A 268 9.97 8.55 32.67
CA ALA A 268 9.22 8.33 33.92
C ALA A 268 7.72 8.69 33.83
N LYS A 269 7.29 9.44 32.82
CA LYS A 269 5.92 9.94 32.62
C LYS A 269 5.20 9.29 31.42
N VAL A 270 5.92 8.53 30.59
CA VAL A 270 5.41 8.09 29.29
C VAL A 270 4.40 6.95 29.41
N VAL A 271 3.34 7.04 28.63
CA VAL A 271 2.45 5.94 28.29
C VAL A 271 2.53 5.71 26.78
N TYR A 272 2.89 4.49 26.38
CA TYR A 272 3.02 4.15 24.96
C TYR A 272 1.71 3.69 24.36
N ALA A 273 1.37 4.25 23.19
CA ALA A 273 0.20 3.93 22.41
C ALA A 273 0.57 3.10 21.16
N GLN A 274 -0.38 2.30 20.67
CA GLN A 274 -0.19 1.46 19.49
C GLN A 274 -0.09 2.24 18.17
N ASP A 275 -0.60 3.47 18.14
CA ASP A 275 -0.50 4.42 17.03
C ASP A 275 -0.75 5.86 17.50
N VAL A 276 -0.52 6.82 16.60
CA VAL A 276 -0.67 8.26 16.89
C VAL A 276 -2.12 8.72 17.07
N LYS A 277 -3.11 8.00 16.51
CA LYS A 277 -4.53 8.33 16.73
C LYS A 277 -4.96 7.95 18.14
N GLN A 278 -4.42 6.87 18.70
CA GLN A 278 -4.61 6.54 20.11
C GLN A 278 -3.94 7.57 21.04
N VAL A 279 -2.75 8.08 20.70
CA VAL A 279 -2.12 9.20 21.42
C VAL A 279 -3.07 10.41 21.46
N LEU A 280 -3.55 10.84 20.29
CA LEU A 280 -4.46 11.98 20.19
C LEU A 280 -5.71 11.75 21.04
N ASN A 281 -6.37 10.60 20.90
CA ASN A 281 -7.57 10.27 21.66
C ASN A 281 -7.35 10.34 23.18
N TRP A 282 -6.22 9.85 23.70
CA TRP A 282 -5.95 9.93 25.13
C TRP A 282 -5.74 11.37 25.63
N VAL A 283 -5.21 12.26 24.80
CA VAL A 283 -5.15 13.69 25.12
C VAL A 283 -6.56 14.30 25.06
N GLU A 284 -7.34 13.99 24.03
CA GLU A 284 -8.72 14.49 23.89
C GLU A 284 -9.63 14.12 25.07
N THR A 285 -9.45 12.93 25.64
CA THR A 285 -10.24 12.45 26.79
C THR A 285 -9.63 12.82 28.14
N GLY A 286 -8.47 13.50 28.16
CA GLY A 286 -7.76 13.83 29.40
C GLY A 286 -7.21 12.62 30.16
N ASN A 287 -7.01 11.47 29.50
CA ASN A 287 -6.36 10.29 30.11
C ASN A 287 -4.86 10.52 30.35
N VAL A 288 -4.28 11.46 29.62
CA VAL A 288 -2.92 11.99 29.77
C VAL A 288 -2.93 13.51 29.72
N ASP A 289 -1.90 14.13 30.27
CA ASP A 289 -1.81 15.60 30.38
C ASP A 289 -1.26 16.23 29.09
N ALA A 290 -0.45 15.47 28.34
CA ALA A 290 0.12 15.89 27.06
C ALA A 290 0.31 14.68 26.14
N GLY A 291 0.46 14.93 24.84
CA GLY A 291 0.84 13.90 23.87
C GLY A 291 1.61 14.47 22.70
N VAL A 292 2.43 13.64 22.06
CA VAL A 292 3.18 14.01 20.87
C VAL A 292 2.55 13.37 19.64
N VAL A 293 2.06 14.21 18.72
CA VAL A 293 1.34 13.81 17.52
C VAL A 293 1.87 14.58 16.31
N TYR A 294 1.34 14.30 15.12
CA TYR A 294 1.61 15.13 13.96
C TYR A 294 0.71 16.37 13.92
N LEU A 295 1.18 17.44 13.29
CA LEU A 295 0.41 18.67 13.11
C LEU A 295 -0.95 18.39 12.44
N THR A 296 -0.99 17.49 11.46
CA THR A 296 -2.21 17.07 10.77
C THR A 296 -3.22 16.41 11.71
N ASP A 297 -2.75 15.61 12.67
CA ASP A 297 -3.60 14.97 13.68
C ASP A 297 -4.15 16.00 14.68
N ALA A 298 -3.34 16.98 15.07
CA ALA A 298 -3.78 18.06 15.94
C ALA A 298 -4.80 18.99 15.24
N LYS A 299 -4.58 19.31 13.96
CA LYS A 299 -5.41 20.25 13.16
C LYS A 299 -6.85 19.80 13.00
N ILE A 300 -7.10 18.49 12.95
CA ILE A 300 -8.46 17.93 12.81
C ILE A 300 -9.24 17.87 14.12
N SER A 301 -8.56 17.99 15.27
CA SER A 301 -9.18 17.90 16.58
C SER A 301 -9.66 19.26 17.07
N THR A 302 -10.85 19.29 17.64
CA THR A 302 -11.41 20.46 18.35
C THR A 302 -11.29 20.35 19.87
N LYS A 303 -10.54 19.35 20.38
CA LYS A 303 -10.45 19.02 21.81
C LYS A 303 -9.04 19.16 22.40
N VAL A 304 -8.04 19.39 21.55
CA VAL A 304 -6.66 19.61 21.97
C VAL A 304 -6.17 20.98 21.55
N THR A 305 -5.10 21.44 22.20
CA THR A 305 -4.38 22.65 21.84
C THR A 305 -2.92 22.29 21.57
N THR A 306 -2.40 22.69 20.41
CA THR A 306 -0.97 22.62 20.10
C THR A 306 -0.23 23.67 20.90
N ILE A 307 0.69 23.25 21.76
CA ILE A 307 1.47 24.15 22.62
C ILE A 307 2.92 24.33 22.17
N ALA A 308 3.46 23.39 21.38
CA ALA A 308 4.80 23.49 20.81
C ALA A 308 4.90 22.71 19.49
N THR A 309 5.77 23.18 18.58
CA THR A 309 6.19 22.44 17.38
C THR A 309 7.66 22.03 17.55
N ALA A 310 8.00 20.80 17.19
CA ALA A 310 9.37 20.33 17.29
C ALA A 310 10.28 21.11 16.33
N SER A 311 11.53 21.34 16.75
CA SER A 311 12.54 21.94 15.87
C SER A 311 12.95 20.93 14.80
N GLU A 312 13.09 21.36 13.55
CA GLU A 312 13.57 20.50 12.45
C GLU A 312 14.97 19.92 12.73
N ALA A 313 15.81 20.59 13.54
CA ALA A 313 17.12 20.08 13.94
C ALA A 313 17.05 18.91 14.94
N SER A 314 15.89 18.67 15.56
CA SER A 314 15.72 17.70 16.64
C SER A 314 15.27 16.31 16.16
N HIS A 315 15.00 16.15 14.86
CA HIS A 315 14.64 14.87 14.26
C HIS A 315 14.94 14.86 12.76
N THR A 316 14.99 13.68 12.14
CA THR A 316 15.06 13.59 10.67
C THR A 316 13.75 14.10 10.04
N PRO A 317 13.75 14.55 8.77
CA PRO A 317 12.54 15.00 8.08
C PRO A 317 11.41 13.95 8.16
N ILE A 318 10.20 14.40 8.47
CA ILE A 318 9.03 13.53 8.57
C ILE A 318 8.44 13.39 7.18
N VAL A 319 8.79 12.29 6.52
CA VAL A 319 8.38 12.01 5.14
C VAL A 319 7.50 10.76 5.10
N TYR A 320 6.45 10.83 4.29
CA TYR A 320 5.50 9.76 4.05
C TYR A 320 5.74 9.15 2.66
N PRO A 321 6.52 8.06 2.56
CA PRO A 321 6.68 7.36 1.31
C PRO A 321 5.54 6.39 1.04
N ALA A 322 5.17 6.24 -0.23
CA ALA A 322 4.27 5.21 -0.73
C ALA A 322 4.96 4.33 -1.77
N ALA A 323 4.67 3.03 -1.78
CA ALA A 323 5.21 2.08 -2.75
C ALA A 323 4.29 0.87 -2.93
N LEU A 324 4.35 0.24 -4.10
CA LEU A 324 3.71 -1.04 -4.36
C LEU A 324 4.48 -2.18 -3.69
N ILE A 325 3.75 -3.13 -3.13
CA ILE A 325 4.31 -4.37 -2.59
C ILE A 325 4.59 -5.34 -3.75
N LYS A 326 5.73 -6.03 -3.70
CA LYS A 326 6.17 -6.94 -4.76
C LYS A 326 5.21 -8.09 -5.02
N SER A 327 4.51 -8.55 -3.99
CA SER A 327 3.51 -9.62 -4.07
C SER A 327 2.14 -9.16 -4.58
N THR A 328 1.95 -7.88 -4.91
CA THR A 328 0.65 -7.37 -5.40
C THR A 328 0.17 -8.16 -6.60
N ASN A 329 -1.08 -8.62 -6.52
CA ASN A 329 -1.77 -9.24 -7.64
C ASN A 329 -2.60 -8.21 -8.42
N ASN A 330 -2.40 -6.91 -8.19
CA ASN A 330 -3.20 -5.85 -8.80
C ASN A 330 -2.33 -4.72 -9.38
N TYR A 331 -1.10 -5.03 -9.84
CA TYR A 331 -0.06 -4.07 -10.24
C TYR A 331 -0.59 -2.80 -10.93
N THR A 332 -1.34 -2.96 -12.03
CA THR A 332 -1.83 -1.83 -12.83
C THR A 332 -2.77 -0.93 -12.02
N ALA A 333 -3.70 -1.51 -11.26
CA ALA A 333 -4.62 -0.75 -10.42
C ALA A 333 -3.91 -0.13 -9.19
N SER A 334 -2.97 -0.84 -8.57
CA SER A 334 -2.16 -0.32 -7.47
C SER A 334 -1.31 0.87 -7.90
N ARG A 335 -0.76 0.79 -9.12
CA ARG A 335 0.04 1.85 -9.74
C ARG A 335 -0.82 3.06 -10.13
N ASP A 336 -2.02 2.82 -10.66
CA ASP A 336 -3.02 3.86 -10.92
C ASP A 336 -3.38 4.60 -9.64
N PHE A 337 -3.65 3.88 -8.54
CA PHE A 337 -3.90 4.50 -7.24
C PHE A 337 -2.67 5.27 -6.71
N LEU A 338 -1.45 4.72 -6.81
CA LEU A 338 -0.22 5.43 -6.45
C LEU A 338 -0.04 6.74 -7.25
N ASN A 339 -0.39 6.74 -8.53
CA ASN A 339 -0.40 7.97 -9.35
C ASN A 339 -1.48 8.94 -8.88
N PHE A 340 -2.66 8.43 -8.52
CA PHE A 340 -3.75 9.24 -7.99
C PHE A 340 -3.36 9.95 -6.69
N LEU A 341 -2.59 9.30 -5.80
CA LEU A 341 -2.05 9.94 -4.58
C LEU A 341 -1.22 11.20 -4.87
N THR A 342 -0.65 11.31 -6.08
CA THR A 342 0.13 12.47 -6.53
C THR A 342 -0.63 13.39 -7.50
N SER A 343 -1.92 13.13 -7.74
CA SER A 343 -2.78 13.95 -8.60
C SER A 343 -3.17 15.28 -7.94
N ALA A 344 -3.57 16.26 -8.74
CA ALA A 344 -4.04 17.55 -8.23
C ALA A 344 -5.22 17.41 -7.23
N LYS A 345 -6.14 16.46 -7.47
CA LYS A 345 -7.28 16.18 -6.58
C LYS A 345 -6.82 15.68 -5.21
N ALA A 346 -5.91 14.70 -5.19
CA ALA A 346 -5.39 14.17 -3.92
C ALA A 346 -4.53 15.20 -3.18
N LYS A 347 -3.67 15.94 -3.90
CA LYS A 347 -2.85 17.01 -3.32
C LYS A 347 -3.70 18.06 -2.61
N ALA A 348 -4.79 18.52 -3.23
CA ALA A 348 -5.71 19.47 -2.61
C ALA A 348 -6.33 18.95 -1.29
N VAL A 349 -6.65 17.65 -1.22
CA VAL A 349 -7.12 17.01 0.02
C VAL A 349 -5.99 16.99 1.06
N PHE A 350 -4.79 16.55 0.69
CA PHE A 350 -3.67 16.51 1.64
C PHE A 350 -3.33 17.90 2.22
N ASP A 351 -3.33 18.95 1.38
CA ASP A 351 -3.13 20.34 1.80
C ASP A 351 -4.23 20.82 2.76
N LYS A 352 -5.50 20.50 2.47
CA LYS A 352 -6.65 20.78 3.36
C LYS A 352 -6.41 20.20 4.75
N TYR A 353 -5.94 18.97 4.84
CA TYR A 353 -5.61 18.30 6.10
C TYR A 353 -4.28 18.77 6.73
N GLY A 354 -3.48 19.58 6.04
CA GLY A 354 -2.27 20.22 6.56
C GLY A 354 -0.99 19.42 6.36
N PHE A 355 -1.00 18.41 5.49
CA PHE A 355 0.24 17.79 5.04
C PHE A 355 0.98 18.76 4.12
N GLU A 356 2.32 18.66 4.10
CA GLU A 356 3.12 19.24 3.03
C GLU A 356 3.11 18.26 1.86
N VAL A 357 2.78 18.71 0.64
CA VAL A 357 2.88 17.88 -0.55
C VAL A 357 4.30 17.97 -1.12
N LEU A 358 4.93 16.81 -1.35
CA LEU A 358 6.32 16.70 -1.85
C LEU A 358 6.43 16.53 -3.38
#